data_AF-A0A924AUR8-F1
#
_entry.id   AF-A0A924AUR8-F1
#
_cell.length_a   1.000
_cell.length_b   1.000
_cell.length_c   1.000
_cell.angle_alpha   90.00
_cell.angle_beta   90.00
_cell.angle_gamma   90.00
#
_symmetry.space_group_name_H-M   'P 1'
#
loop_
_entity.id
_entity.type
_entity.pdbx_description
1 polymer ?
#
loop_
_entity_poly.entity_id
_entity_poly.type
_entity_poly.pdbx_seq_one_letter_code
_entity_poly.pdbx_strand_id
1 'polypeptide(L)' 'MAIDYGCTTISFPNISTGAYRFPKEEAARIAIDTVIAFLQEHDAIDKVLFICYETDNFQYMKKHLDFITSHKIKI' A
#
# COMPACT_ATOMS: atom_id res chain seq x y z
N MET A 1 -13.39 9.61 3.06
CA MET A 1 -13.45 9.36 1.60
C MET A 1 -13.14 7.89 1.31
N ALA A 2 -13.60 7.33 0.19
CA ALA A 2 -13.80 5.89 -0.06
C ALA A 2 -14.90 5.25 0.80
N ILE A 3 -14.73 5.14 2.13
CA ILE A 3 -15.76 4.60 3.03
C ILE A 3 -17.06 5.44 2.96
N ASP A 4 -16.94 6.77 3.05
CA ASP A 4 -18.10 7.68 2.96
C ASP A 4 -18.88 7.58 1.63
N TYR A 5 -18.25 7.02 0.60
CA TYR A 5 -18.83 6.82 -0.72
C TYR A 5 -19.25 5.36 -0.97
N GLY A 6 -19.14 4.49 0.04
CA GLY A 6 -19.47 3.07 -0.07
C GLY A 6 -18.51 2.28 -0.97
N CYS A 7 -17.31 2.77 -1.24
CA CYS A 7 -16.31 2.04 -2.00
C CYS A 7 -15.69 0.93 -1.14
N THR A 8 -15.68 -0.31 -1.62
CA THR A 8 -15.04 -1.44 -0.92
C THR A 8 -13.70 -1.87 -1.53
N THR A 9 -13.34 -1.33 -2.70
CA THR A 9 -12.07 -1.61 -3.37
C THR A 9 -11.37 -0.31 -3.74
N ILE A 10 -10.07 -0.21 -3.44
CA ILE A 10 -9.25 0.98 -3.68
C ILE A 10 -7.99 0.60 -4.45
N SER A 11 -7.54 1.47 -5.36
CA SER A 11 -6.23 1.34 -6.00
C SER A 11 -5.40 2.61 -5.78
N PHE A 12 -4.13 2.43 -5.43
CA PHE A 12 -3.17 3.52 -5.23
C PHE A 12 -2.00 3.36 -6.20
N PRO A 13 -1.59 4.42 -6.92
CA PRO A 13 -0.31 4.43 -7.61
C PRO A 13 0.84 4.57 -6.59
N ASN A 14 2.09 4.41 -7.02
CA ASN A 14 3.23 4.82 -6.20
C ASN A 14 3.33 6.35 -6.14
N ILE A 15 2.71 6.93 -5.13
CA ILE A 15 2.67 8.37 -4.92
C ILE A 15 4.09 8.88 -4.60
N SER A 16 4.42 10.05 -5.14
CA SER A 16 5.67 10.80 -4.89
C SER A 16 6.98 10.19 -5.43
N THR A 17 7.00 8.98 -5.98
CA THR A 17 8.24 8.35 -6.48
C THR A 17 8.61 8.70 -7.92
N GLY A 18 7.73 9.41 -8.64
CA GLY A 18 7.96 9.88 -10.02
C GLY A 18 8.64 11.26 -10.04
N ALA A 19 7.93 12.27 -10.56
CA ALA A 19 8.46 13.64 -10.69
C ALA A 19 9.02 14.23 -9.38
N TYR A 20 8.43 13.86 -8.24
CA TYR A 20 8.84 14.33 -6.91
C TYR A 20 10.04 13.58 -6.31
N ARG A 21 10.49 12.49 -6.95
CA ARG A 21 11.72 11.75 -6.61
C ARG A 21 11.84 11.30 -5.16
N PHE A 22 10.72 11.08 -4.46
CA PHE A 22 10.77 10.55 -3.10
C PHE A 22 11.38 9.13 -3.11
N PRO A 23 12.22 8.77 -2.11
CA PRO A 23 12.88 7.46 -2.09
C PRO A 23 11.87 6.30 -2.17
N LYS A 24 12.07 5.40 -3.13
CA LYS A 24 11.12 4.31 -3.44
C LYS A 24 10.92 3.34 -2.27
N GLU A 25 12.00 2.98 -1.57
CA GLU A 25 11.93 2.08 -0.40
C GLU A 25 11.14 2.71 0.75
N GLU A 26 11.36 3.99 1.02
CA GLU A 26 10.66 4.71 2.09
C GLU A 26 9.19 4.97 1.71
N ALA A 27 8.90 5.32 0.46
CA ALA A 27 7.54 5.42 -0.05
C ALA A 27 6.81 4.08 0.13
N ALA A 28 7.52 2.98 -0.12
CA ALA A 28 6.94 1.66 -0.05
C ALA A 28 6.52 1.29 1.37
N ARG A 29 7.42 1.53 2.32
CA ARG A 29 7.19 1.34 3.74
C ARG A 29 5.99 2.15 4.23
N ILE A 30 5.99 3.47 3.97
CA ILE A 30 4.92 4.37 4.40
C ILE A 30 3.57 3.94 3.82
N ALA A 31 3.51 3.65 2.51
CA ALA A 31 2.25 3.32 1.86
C ALA A 31 1.62 2.03 2.40
N ILE A 32 2.41 0.97 2.56
CA ILE A 32 1.92 -0.31 3.07
C ILE A 32 1.58 -0.22 4.56
N ASP A 33 2.46 0.36 5.39
CA ASP A 33 2.23 0.47 6.83
C ASP A 33 0.95 1.27 7.13
N THR A 34 0.73 2.35 6.39
CA THR A 34 -0.46 3.20 6.54
C THR A 34 -1.73 2.45 6.13
N VAL A 35 -1.70 1.73 5.00
CA VAL A 35 -2.86 0.94 4.54
C VAL A 35 -3.18 -0.18 5.53
N ILE A 36 -2.18 -0.90 6.03
CA ILE A 36 -2.40 -1.98 7.00
C ILE A 36 -2.97 -1.45 8.30
N ALA A 37 -2.42 -0.35 8.84
CA ALA A 37 -2.96 0.29 10.05
C ALA A 37 -4.42 0.71 9.84
N PHE A 38 -4.74 1.30 8.68
CA PHE A 38 -6.12 1.67 8.35
C PHE A 38 -7.05 0.45 8.27
N LEU A 39 -6.64 -0.62 7.61
CA LEU A 39 -7.45 -1.84 7.47
C LEU A 39 -7.65 -2.58 8.80
N GLN A 40 -6.77 -2.40 9.78
CA GLN A 40 -6.94 -2.96 11.13
C GLN A 40 -8.04 -2.25 11.94
N GLU A 41 -8.35 -1.00 11.60
CA GLU A 41 -9.35 -0.18 12.28
C GLU A 41 -10.69 -0.14 11.53
N HIS A 42 -10.72 -0.58 10.25
CA HIS A 42 -11.87 -0.45 9.36
C HIS A 42 -12.10 -1.68 8.49
N ASP A 43 -13.21 -2.38 8.73
CA ASP A 43 -13.61 -3.57 7.96
C ASP A 43 -14.38 -3.25 6.65
N ALA A 44 -14.53 -1.98 6.29
CA ALA A 44 -15.35 -1.56 5.14
C ALA A 44 -14.68 -1.76 3.76
N ILE A 45 -13.37 -2.08 3.75
CA ILE A 45 -12.58 -2.23 2.52
C ILE A 45 -12.17 -3.70 2.36
N ASP A 46 -12.67 -4.33 1.31
CA ASP A 46 -12.36 -5.73 0.97
C ASP A 46 -10.99 -5.87 0.31
N LYS A 47 -10.56 -4.85 -0.44
CA LYS A 47 -9.37 -4.96 -1.30
C LYS A 47 -8.66 -3.64 -1.53
N VAL A 48 -7.34 -3.66 -1.36
CA VAL A 48 -6.44 -2.57 -1.76
C VAL A 48 -5.43 -3.07 -2.78
N LEU A 49 -5.25 -2.32 -3.86
CA LEU A 49 -4.32 -2.61 -4.94
C LEU A 49 -3.22 -1.53 -5.01
N PHE A 50 -1.97 -1.93 -4.88
CA PHE A 50 -0.82 -1.06 -5.17
C PHE A 50 -0.41 -1.20 -6.64
N ILE A 51 -0.67 -0.17 -7.43
CA ILE A 51 -0.40 -0.14 -8.87
C ILE A 51 1.01 0.40 -9.10
N CYS A 52 1.90 -0.50 -9.52
CA CYS A 52 3.29 -0.18 -9.81
C CYS A 52 3.52 -0.10 -11.32
N TYR A 53 3.86 1.08 -11.82
CA TYR A 53 4.22 1.26 -13.23
C TYR A 53 5.64 0.75 -13.53
N GLU A 54 6.59 1.03 -12.62
CA GLU A 54 7.99 0.64 -12.76
C GLU A 54 8.29 -0.64 -11.99
N THR A 55 9.16 -1.49 -12.55
CA THR A 55 9.59 -2.74 -11.90
C THR A 55 10.25 -2.49 -10.55
N ASP A 56 11.09 -1.46 -10.43
CA ASP A 56 11.77 -1.15 -9.17
C ASP A 56 10.78 -0.85 -8.05
N ASN A 57 9.75 -0.05 -8.32
CA ASN A 57 8.70 0.23 -7.36
C ASN A 57 7.99 -1.03 -6.91
N PHE A 58 7.67 -1.93 -7.85
CA PHE A 58 7.09 -3.23 -7.53
C PHE A 58 8.00 -4.05 -6.60
N GLN A 59 9.31 -4.08 -6.85
CA GLN A 59 10.24 -4.82 -5.98
C GLN A 59 10.27 -4.28 -4.56
N TYR A 60 10.32 -2.94 -4.38
CA TYR A 60 10.27 -2.34 -3.04
C TYR A 60 8.94 -2.61 -2.34
N MET A 61 7.82 -2.49 -3.04
CA MET A 61 6.49 -2.80 -2.51
C MET A 61 6.40 -4.27 -2.08
N LYS A 62 6.78 -5.20 -2.96
CA LYS A 62 6.73 -6.63 -2.72
C LYS A 62 7.61 -7.04 -1.55
N LYS A 63 8.86 -6.58 -1.53
CA LYS A 63 9.82 -6.87 -0.45
C LYS A 63 9.26 -6.49 0.92
N HIS A 64 8.65 -5.31 1.03
CA HIS A 64 8.10 -4.84 2.31
C HIS A 64 6.81 -5.58 2.69
N LEU A 65 5.94 -5.87 1.72
CA LEU A 65 4.74 -6.66 1.96
C LEU A 65 5.07 -8.10 2.41
N ASP A 66 6.05 -8.74 1.76
CA ASP A 66 6.55 -10.08 2.12
C ASP A 66 7.16 -10.07 3.53
N PHE A 67 7.90 -9.00 3.88
CA PHE A 67 8.46 -8.81 5.21
C PHE A 67 7.37 -8.74 6.28
N ILE A 68 6.34 -7.93 6.09
CA ILE A 68 5.23 -7.81 7.05
C ILE A 68 4.45 -9.12 7.16
N THR A 69 4.07 -9.72 6.03
CA THR A 69 3.31 -10.97 6.01
C THR A 69 4.05 -12.10 6.75
N SER A 70 5.39 -12.10 6.70
CA SER A 70 6.23 -13.09 7.41
C SER A 70 6.36 -12.83 8.92
N HIS A 71 6.12 -11.61 9.41
CA HIS A 71 6.43 -11.21 10.80
C HIS A 71 5.22 -10.70 11.59
N LYS A 72 4.11 -10.33 10.94
CA LYS A 72 2.88 -9.87 11.58
C LYS A 72 1.65 -10.26 10.74
N ILE A 73 0.87 -11.19 11.31
CA ILE A 73 -0.57 -11.41 11.08
C ILE A 73 -0.94 -12.10 9.75
N LYS A 74 -1.72 -13.19 9.86
CA LYS A 74 -2.59 -13.71 8.80
C LYS A 74 -3.65 -12.64 8.53
N ILE A 75 -3.53 -11.95 7.41
CA ILE A 75 -4.63 -11.18 6.81
C ILE A 75 -5.65 -12.18 6.24
#